data_AF-A0A7S2XLX9-F1
#
_entry.id   AF-A0A7S2XLX9-F1
#
_cell.length_a   1.000
_cell.length_b   1.000
_cell.length_c   1.000
_cell.angle_alpha   90.00
_cell.angle_beta   90.00
_cell.angle_gamma   90.00
#
_symmetry.space_group_name_H-M   'P 1'
#
loop_
_entity.id
_entity.type
_entity.pdbx_description
1 polymer ?
#
loop_
_entity_poly.entity_id
_entity_poly.type
_entity_poly.pdbx_seq_one_letter_code
_entity_poly.pdbx_strand_id
1 'polypeptide(L)'
;QNGYKLNALLRHLNFNADSVYQALIRNHPNPGEKMFVVDVGSFRLGQSIDAASQGFPVLSVDASPNNFAKMKEQHEKLSPEIKSLITLQHKAVSSKSGETLMFSAIGGTGDHVSNVNIDEGQAKYDRQPNKGQVAVETISMDDLLSTHLPPDSSVYILKVDVQ
;
A
#
# COMPACT_ATOMS: atom_id res chain seq x y z
N GLN A 1 -8.82 -33.18 -13.18
CA GLN A 1 -8.51 -32.25 -12.08
C GLN A 1 -6.99 -32.18 -11.97
N ASN A 2 -6.35 -31.21 -12.63
CA ASN A 2 -4.89 -31.06 -12.62
C ASN A 2 -4.47 -30.19 -11.44
N GLY A 3 -4.22 -30.83 -10.30
CA GLY A 3 -3.57 -30.19 -9.17
C GLY A 3 -2.10 -29.95 -9.50
N TYR A 4 -1.72 -28.70 -9.72
CA TYR A 4 -0.31 -28.31 -9.77
C TYR A 4 0.34 -28.67 -8.44
N LYS A 5 1.07 -29.78 -8.39
CA LYS A 5 1.94 -30.10 -7.26
C LYS A 5 3.09 -29.10 -7.27
N LEU A 6 2.97 -28.07 -6.43
CA LEU A 6 4.05 -27.12 -6.16
C LEU A 6 5.34 -27.91 -5.85
N ASN A 7 6.37 -27.74 -6.68
CA ASN A 7 7.58 -28.52 -6.67
C ASN A 7 8.31 -28.37 -5.31
N ALA A 8 8.73 -29.47 -4.67
CA ALA A 8 9.33 -29.47 -3.34
C ALA A 8 10.63 -28.65 -3.24
N LEU A 9 11.30 -28.43 -4.38
CA LEU A 9 12.46 -27.53 -4.50
C LEU A 9 12.11 -26.06 -4.25
N LEU A 10 10.89 -25.62 -4.55
CA LEU A 10 10.43 -24.26 -4.27
C LEU A 10 10.24 -24.00 -2.77
N ARG A 11 10.11 -25.04 -1.94
CA ARG A 11 10.04 -24.90 -0.47
C ARG A 11 11.38 -24.55 0.18
N HIS A 12 12.49 -24.73 -0.52
CA HIS A 12 13.85 -24.47 -0.02
C HIS A 12 14.43 -23.15 -0.53
N LEU A 13 13.76 -22.51 -1.48
CA LEU A 13 14.06 -21.14 -1.85
C LEU A 13 13.31 -20.26 -0.85
N ASN A 14 14.06 -19.62 0.03
CA ASN A 14 13.54 -18.77 1.11
C ASN A 14 12.98 -17.45 0.52
N PHE A 15 11.99 -17.56 -0.36
CA PHE A 15 11.31 -16.43 -0.98
C PHE A 15 10.37 -15.81 0.07
N ASN A 16 10.80 -14.72 0.70
CA ASN A 16 9.89 -13.84 1.40
C ASN A 16 9.17 -12.91 0.40
N ALA A 17 8.05 -12.32 0.82
CA ALA A 17 7.22 -11.47 -0.03
C ALA A 17 8.03 -10.32 -0.67
N ASP A 18 8.96 -9.72 0.09
CA ASP A 18 9.86 -8.68 -0.41
C ASP A 18 10.74 -9.19 -1.56
N SER A 19 11.34 -10.37 -1.42
CA SER A 19 12.21 -10.95 -2.45
C SER A 19 11.42 -11.28 -3.72
N VAL A 20 10.18 -11.74 -3.58
CA VAL A 20 9.29 -11.99 -4.73
C VAL A 20 8.92 -10.69 -5.41
N TYR A 21 8.52 -9.67 -4.64
CA TYR A 21 8.19 -8.35 -5.17
C TYR A 21 9.35 -7.76 -5.98
N GLN A 22 10.55 -7.75 -5.38
CA GLN A 22 11.77 -7.26 -6.01
C GLN A 22 12.09 -8.01 -7.30
N ALA A 23 11.94 -9.34 -7.29
CA ALA A 23 12.16 -10.15 -8.49
C ALA A 23 11.14 -9.85 -9.59
N LEU A 24 9.87 -9.66 -9.27
CA LEU A 24 8.84 -9.34 -10.27
C LEU A 24 9.07 -7.97 -10.89
N ILE A 25 9.33 -6.95 -10.07
CA ILE A 25 9.57 -5.58 -10.53
C ILE A 25 10.81 -5.48 -11.42
N ARG A 26 11.94 -6.07 -11.00
CA ARG A 26 13.22 -5.94 -11.70
C ARG A 26 13.36 -6.80 -12.96
N ASN A 27 12.60 -7.89 -13.06
CA ASN A 27 12.68 -8.80 -14.21
C ASN A 27 11.56 -8.59 -15.23
N HIS A 28 10.71 -7.57 -15.07
CA HIS A 28 9.68 -7.30 -16.03
C HIS A 28 10.30 -6.78 -17.35
N PRO A 29 10.00 -7.39 -18.51
CA PRO A 29 10.75 -7.12 -19.74
C PRO A 29 10.44 -5.76 -20.38
N ASN A 30 9.32 -5.13 -20.02
CA ASN A 30 8.90 -3.85 -20.59
C ASN A 30 8.06 -3.05 -19.58
N PRO A 31 8.62 -2.53 -18.49
CA PRO A 31 7.90 -1.60 -17.62
C PRO A 31 7.47 -0.37 -18.43
N GLY A 32 6.27 0.14 -18.20
CA GLY A 32 5.77 1.27 -18.98
C GLY A 32 4.45 1.84 -18.47
N GLU A 33 4.04 2.95 -19.08
CA GLU A 33 2.96 3.85 -18.60
C GLU A 33 1.57 3.19 -18.47
N LYS A 34 1.37 1.99 -19.03
CA LYS A 34 0.09 1.25 -18.99
C LYS A 34 0.07 0.09 -18.00
N MET A 35 1.17 -0.16 -17.30
CA MET A 35 1.28 -1.21 -16.29
C MET A 35 1.53 -0.57 -14.94
N PHE A 36 0.52 -0.58 -14.09
CA PHE A 36 0.55 0.09 -12.80
C PHE A 36 0.95 -0.88 -11.71
N VAL A 37 1.71 -0.37 -10.75
CA VAL A 37 1.93 -1.01 -9.45
C VAL A 37 1.04 -0.32 -8.43
N VAL A 38 0.28 -1.10 -7.67
CA VAL A 38 -0.56 -0.59 -6.59
C VAL A 38 0.04 -1.08 -5.28
N ASP A 39 0.47 -0.13 -4.43
CA ASP A 39 1.04 -0.40 -3.12
C ASP A 39 0.06 0.11 -2.05
N VAL A 40 -0.63 -0.82 -1.37
CA VAL A 40 -1.51 -0.51 -0.24
C VAL A 40 -0.76 -0.76 1.08
N GLY A 41 -0.79 0.23 1.96
CA GLY A 41 0.01 0.27 3.18
C GLY A 41 1.48 0.58 2.90
N SER A 42 1.73 1.67 2.17
CA SER A 42 3.06 1.96 1.62
C SER A 42 4.06 2.51 2.65
N PHE A 43 3.59 2.98 3.81
CA PHE A 43 4.40 3.52 4.93
C PHE A 43 5.40 4.63 4.60
N ARG A 44 6.53 4.29 3.97
CA ARG A 44 7.63 5.18 3.59
C ARG A 44 8.00 5.10 2.10
N LEU A 45 7.10 4.54 1.27
CA LEU A 45 7.26 4.43 -0.18
C LEU A 45 8.44 3.56 -0.64
N GLY A 46 9.00 2.71 0.21
CA GLY A 46 10.20 1.93 -0.15
C GLY A 46 10.00 1.07 -1.39
N GLN A 47 8.91 0.31 -1.43
CA GLN A 47 8.54 -0.52 -2.58
C GLN A 47 8.04 0.33 -3.76
N SER A 48 7.23 1.38 -3.50
CA SER A 48 6.80 2.32 -4.54
C SER A 48 7.96 2.98 -5.30
N ILE A 49 9.01 3.40 -4.59
CA ILE A 49 10.18 4.04 -5.19
C ILE A 49 10.95 3.02 -6.03
N ASP A 50 11.10 1.78 -5.57
CA ASP A 50 11.78 0.74 -6.34
C ASP A 50 11.03 0.42 -7.64
N ALA A 51 9.69 0.30 -7.60
CA ALA A 51 8.86 0.14 -8.81
C ALA A 51 8.94 1.35 -9.75
N ALA A 52 8.80 2.57 -9.23
CA ALA A 52 8.93 3.78 -10.03
C ALA A 52 10.33 3.93 -10.65
N SER A 53 11.37 3.47 -9.97
CA SER A 53 12.75 3.44 -10.50
C SER A 53 12.94 2.47 -11.65
N GLN A 54 12.07 1.46 -11.79
CA GLN A 54 12.01 0.61 -12.98
C GLN A 54 11.11 1.20 -14.08
N GLY A 55 10.48 2.36 -13.88
CA GLY A 55 9.62 3.00 -14.87
C GLY A 55 8.13 2.64 -14.78
N PHE A 56 7.70 1.96 -13.71
CA PHE A 56 6.27 1.71 -13.48
C PHE A 56 5.60 2.97 -12.90
N PRO A 57 4.43 3.39 -13.42
CA PRO A 57 3.51 4.22 -12.67
C PRO A 57 3.04 3.48 -11.41
N VAL A 58 3.01 4.19 -10.28
CA VAL A 58 2.68 3.62 -8.97
C VAL A 58 1.57 4.40 -8.29
N LEU A 59 0.55 3.68 -7.84
CA LEU A 59 -0.47 4.20 -6.94
C LEU A 59 -0.17 3.72 -5.51
N SER A 60 0.24 4.65 -4.65
CA SER A 60 0.61 4.37 -3.26
C SER A 60 -0.48 4.88 -2.31
N VAL A 61 -1.03 3.98 -1.51
CA VAL A 61 -2.18 4.25 -0.63
C VAL A 61 -1.81 3.92 0.80
N ASP A 62 -2.11 4.81 1.73
CA ASP A 62 -2.00 4.53 3.16
C ASP A 62 -3.12 5.25 3.91
N ALA A 63 -3.67 4.58 4.92
CA ALA A 63 -4.76 5.09 5.73
C ALA A 63 -4.24 5.88 6.94
N SER A 64 -3.08 5.51 7.49
CA SER A 64 -2.54 6.18 8.68
C SER A 64 -2.15 7.62 8.32
N PRO A 65 -2.67 8.64 9.02
CA PRO A 65 -2.26 10.03 8.81
C PRO A 65 -0.76 10.25 9.02
N ASN A 66 -0.17 9.52 9.96
CA ASN A 66 1.27 9.62 10.26
C ASN A 66 2.11 8.99 9.16
N ASN A 67 1.72 7.83 8.66
CA ASN A 67 2.39 7.19 7.52
C ASN A 67 2.26 8.06 6.27
N PHE A 68 1.06 8.56 6.00
CA PHE A 68 0.83 9.42 4.85
C PHE A 68 1.63 10.73 4.91
N ALA A 69 1.78 11.33 6.09
CA ALA A 69 2.67 12.47 6.27
C ALA A 69 4.14 12.14 5.93
N LYS A 70 4.63 10.96 6.35
CA LYS A 70 5.97 10.48 6.00
C LYS A 70 6.10 10.18 4.51
N MET A 71 5.07 9.61 3.87
CA MET A 71 5.04 9.39 2.43
C MET A 71 5.18 10.71 1.67
N LYS A 72 4.42 11.74 2.07
CA LYS A 72 4.54 13.09 1.48
C LYS A 72 5.94 13.66 1.65
N GLU A 73 6.49 13.60 2.87
CA GLU A 73 7.85 14.09 3.14
C GLU A 73 8.89 13.39 2.27
N GLN A 74 8.77 12.07 2.10
CA GLN A 74 9.69 11.30 1.28
C GLN A 74 9.51 11.59 -0.21
N HIS A 75 8.26 11.71 -0.68
CA HIS A 75 7.92 12.00 -2.08
C HIS A 75 8.43 13.37 -2.53
N GLU A 76 8.38 14.38 -1.67
CA GLU A 76 8.92 15.71 -1.95
C GLU A 76 10.44 15.73 -2.15
N LYS A 77 11.16 14.73 -1.62
CA LYS A 77 12.62 14.61 -1.76
C LYS A 77 13.06 13.82 -2.99
N LEU A 78 12.13 13.25 -3.77
CA LEU A 78 12.44 12.44 -4.95
C LEU A 78 12.85 13.31 -6.14
N SER A 79 13.57 12.72 -7.10
CA SER A 79 13.83 13.36 -8.39
C SER A 79 12.50 13.59 -9.14
N PRO A 80 12.39 14.63 -9.99
CA PRO A 80 11.15 14.92 -10.73
C PRO A 80 10.63 13.72 -11.54
N GLU A 81 11.53 12.94 -12.13
CA GLU A 81 11.21 11.75 -12.92
C GLU A 81 10.48 10.70 -12.07
N ILE A 82 11.07 10.27 -10.95
CA ILE A 82 10.47 9.29 -10.05
C ILE A 82 9.22 9.85 -9.37
N LYS A 83 9.26 11.13 -8.98
CA LYS A 83 8.12 11.81 -8.33
C LYS A 83 6.87 11.79 -9.22
N SER A 84 7.04 12.00 -10.53
CA SER A 84 5.94 12.00 -11.51
C SER A 84 5.26 10.65 -11.69
N LEU A 85 5.98 9.55 -11.41
CA LEU A 85 5.46 8.20 -11.51
C LEU A 85 4.65 7.76 -10.28
N ILE A 86 4.79 8.45 -9.14
CA ILE A 86 4.15 8.04 -7.88
C ILE A 86 2.99 8.96 -7.55
N THR A 87 1.78 8.39 -7.51
CA THR A 87 0.57 9.04 -6.99
C THR A 87 0.31 8.61 -5.55
N LEU A 88 0.11 9.57 -4.64
CA LEU A 88 -0.16 9.32 -3.24
C LEU A 88 -1.66 9.49 -2.91
N GLN A 89 -2.25 8.53 -2.19
CA GLN A 89 -3.63 8.61 -1.71
C GLN A 89 -3.74 8.39 -0.20
N HIS A 90 -4.39 9.32 0.49
CA HIS A 90 -4.73 9.18 1.92
C HIS A 90 -6.14 8.62 2.07
N LYS A 91 -6.27 7.32 1.92
CA LYS A 91 -7.55 6.62 1.96
C LYS A 91 -7.36 5.26 2.62
N ALA A 92 -8.41 4.75 3.25
CA ALA A 92 -8.45 3.36 3.69
C ALA A 92 -9.08 2.49 2.59
N VAL A 93 -8.34 1.50 2.09
CA VAL A 93 -8.90 0.56 1.11
C VAL A 93 -9.88 -0.36 1.82
N SER A 94 -11.12 -0.40 1.33
CA SER A 94 -12.23 -1.16 1.94
C SER A 94 -13.13 -1.79 0.86
N SER A 95 -14.15 -2.56 1.25
CA SER A 95 -15.17 -3.08 0.33
C SER A 95 -16.14 -2.00 -0.18
N LYS A 96 -16.14 -0.80 0.43
CA LYS A 96 -17.04 0.30 0.11
C LYS A 96 -16.32 1.65 0.15
N SER A 97 -16.67 2.53 -0.78
CA SER A 97 -16.19 3.92 -0.82
C SER A 97 -17.07 4.87 -0.06
N GLY A 98 -16.48 5.95 0.45
CA GLY A 98 -17.20 7.07 1.07
C GLY A 98 -17.64 6.83 2.52
N GLU A 99 -17.32 5.68 3.10
CA GLU A 99 -17.43 5.49 4.55
C GLU A 99 -16.24 6.17 5.25
N THR A 100 -16.32 6.32 6.56
CA THR A 100 -15.24 6.89 7.36
C THR A 100 -14.76 5.86 8.36
N LEU A 101 -13.45 5.61 8.38
CA LEU A 101 -12.79 4.85 9.43
C LEU A 101 -12.05 5.78 10.37
N MET A 102 -12.18 5.51 11.65
CA MET A 102 -11.48 6.26 12.68
C MET A 102 -10.13 5.61 12.93
N PHE A 103 -9.06 6.37 12.71
CA PHE A 103 -7.69 5.96 13.01
C PHE A 103 -7.21 6.65 14.28
N SER A 104 -6.59 5.87 15.17
CA SER A 104 -5.95 6.45 16.35
C SER A 104 -4.59 7.02 15.94
N ALA A 105 -4.42 8.34 15.92
CA ALA A 105 -3.16 9.00 15.56
C ALA A 105 -2.14 8.95 16.71
N ILE A 106 -1.91 7.76 17.30
CA ILE A 106 -0.99 7.58 18.42
C ILE A 106 0.46 7.49 17.92
N GLY A 107 0.66 7.13 16.65
CA GLY A 107 1.95 7.20 15.98
C GLY A 107 2.84 5.99 16.34
N GLY A 108 3.01 5.09 15.37
CA GLY A 108 3.92 3.95 15.45
C GLY A 108 3.64 2.94 14.35
N THR A 109 4.28 1.77 14.39
CA THR A 109 3.99 0.58 13.56
C THR A 109 2.68 -0.12 13.99
N GLY A 110 1.67 0.64 14.40
CA GLY A 110 0.49 0.13 15.09
C GLY A 110 -0.69 1.10 15.04
N ASP A 111 -0.87 1.86 13.96
CA ASP A 111 -2.09 2.66 13.82
C ASP A 111 -3.22 1.73 13.35
N HIS A 112 -4.04 1.26 14.30
CA HIS A 112 -5.18 0.38 14.02
C HIS A 112 -6.47 1.18 13.75
N VAL A 113 -7.40 0.56 13.02
CA VAL A 113 -8.78 1.02 12.92
C VAL A 113 -9.40 0.94 14.32
N SER A 114 -9.78 2.08 14.89
CA SER A 114 -10.44 2.08 16.20
C SER A 114 -11.81 1.41 16.07
N ASN A 115 -12.13 0.51 17.01
CA ASN A 115 -13.34 -0.31 17.14
C ASN A 115 -13.33 -1.71 16.50
N VAL A 116 -12.19 -2.20 15.98
CA VAL A 116 -12.04 -3.62 15.63
C VAL A 116 -11.21 -4.29 16.73
N ASN A 117 -11.83 -5.19 17.51
CA ASN A 117 -11.19 -5.92 18.61
C ASN A 117 -10.04 -6.78 18.05
N ILE A 118 -8.82 -6.25 18.12
CA ILE A 118 -7.59 -7.01 17.92
C ILE A 118 -6.82 -6.88 19.24
N ASP A 119 -6.90 -7.96 20.02
CA ASP A 119 -6.27 -8.08 21.34
C ASP A 119 -4.79 -7.69 21.29
N GLU A 120 -4.32 -7.11 22.40
CA GLU A 120 -3.05 -6.39 22.62
C GLU A 120 -2.98 -4.96 22.10
N GLY A 121 -3.61 -4.64 20.96
CA GLY A 121 -3.73 -3.27 20.47
C GLY A 121 -4.49 -2.41 21.49
N GLN A 122 -5.76 -2.74 21.73
CA GLN A 122 -6.74 -1.97 22.51
C GLN A 122 -6.21 -1.39 23.84
N ALA A 123 -5.38 -2.15 24.58
CA ALA A 123 -4.83 -1.75 25.88
C ALA A 123 -3.88 -0.54 25.84
N LYS A 124 -3.26 -0.25 24.69
CA LYS A 124 -2.45 0.96 24.47
C LYS A 124 -3.32 2.19 24.19
N TYR A 125 -4.54 1.99 23.69
CA TYR A 125 -5.49 3.03 23.27
C TYR A 125 -6.43 3.47 24.40
N ASP A 126 -6.88 2.55 25.25
CA ASP A 126 -7.73 2.86 26.43
C ASP A 126 -7.02 3.77 27.45
N ARG A 127 -5.69 3.84 27.40
CA ARG A 127 -4.85 4.65 28.30
C ARG A 127 -4.72 6.12 27.87
N GLN A 128 -5.18 6.52 26.68
CA GLN A 128 -5.09 7.90 26.19
C GLN A 128 -6.39 8.38 25.52
N PRO A 129 -7.48 8.59 26.28
CA PRO A 129 -8.81 8.95 25.74
C PRO A 129 -8.86 10.30 25.00
N ASN A 130 -7.79 11.11 25.05
CA ASN A 130 -7.73 12.46 24.47
C ASN A 130 -6.67 12.64 23.36
N LYS A 131 -6.13 11.57 22.77
CA LYS A 131 -5.26 11.71 21.58
C LYS A 131 -6.03 11.44 20.29
N GLY A 132 -6.05 12.48 19.45
CA GLY A 132 -6.82 12.66 18.24
C GLY A 132 -7.08 11.40 17.42
N GLN A 133 -8.34 10.99 17.40
CA GLN A 133 -8.84 10.13 16.34
C GLN A 133 -8.95 10.97 15.07
N VAL A 134 -8.46 10.43 13.95
CA VAL A 134 -8.57 11.07 12.65
C VAL A 134 -9.51 10.23 11.81
N ALA A 135 -10.55 10.88 11.31
CA ALA A 135 -11.45 10.34 10.31
C ALA A 135 -10.72 10.22 8.97
N VAL A 136 -10.64 9.00 8.44
CA VAL A 136 -10.06 8.69 7.13
C VAL A 136 -11.14 8.07 6.27
N GLU A 137 -11.36 8.66 5.10
CA GLU A 137 -12.37 8.17 4.17
C GLU A 137 -11.93 6.85 3.52
N THR A 138 -12.87 5.95 3.34
CA THR A 138 -12.63 4.69 2.64
C THR A 138 -12.75 4.85 1.14
N ILE A 139 -12.03 4.00 0.41
CA ILE A 139 -12.19 3.83 -1.04
C ILE A 139 -12.17 2.34 -1.38
N SER A 140 -13.03 1.91 -2.29
CA SER A 140 -12.99 0.56 -2.84
C SER A 140 -11.82 0.42 -3.81
N MET A 141 -11.29 -0.79 -4.00
CA MET A 141 -10.26 -1.02 -5.01
C MET A 141 -10.76 -0.65 -6.41
N ASP A 142 -12.00 -1.01 -6.75
CA ASP A 142 -12.58 -0.71 -8.07
C ASP A 142 -12.70 0.81 -8.32
N ASP A 143 -13.14 1.57 -7.30
CA ASP A 143 -13.24 3.03 -7.41
C ASP A 143 -11.85 3.69 -7.46
N LEU A 144 -10.90 3.19 -6.67
CA LEU A 144 -9.52 3.64 -6.67
C LEU A 144 -8.90 3.46 -8.07
N LEU A 145 -9.06 2.27 -8.66
CA LEU A 145 -8.50 1.98 -9.98
C LEU A 145 -9.21 2.79 -11.07
N SER A 146 -10.54 2.80 -11.11
CA SER A 146 -11.28 3.55 -12.14
C SER A 146 -11.05 5.06 -12.11
N THR A 147 -10.71 5.62 -10.94
CA THR A 147 -10.39 7.05 -10.79
C THR A 147 -8.97 7.40 -11.26
N HIS A 148 -8.00 6.50 -11.07
CA HIS A 148 -6.57 6.83 -11.23
C HIS A 148 -5.89 6.15 -12.42
N LEU A 149 -6.45 5.06 -12.93
CA LEU A 149 -5.86 4.31 -14.03
C LEU A 149 -6.57 4.67 -15.35
N PRO A 150 -5.81 4.89 -16.45
CA PRO A 150 -6.39 4.98 -17.78
C PRO A 150 -7.19 3.71 -18.14
N PRO A 151 -8.29 3.82 -18.93
CA PRO A 151 -9.15 2.67 -19.26
C PRO A 151 -8.44 1.51 -19.99
N ASP A 152 -7.31 1.78 -20.64
CA ASP A 152 -6.51 0.80 -21.40
C ASP A 152 -5.24 0.37 -20.65
N SER A 153 -5.17 0.67 -19.35
CA SER A 153 -4.09 0.24 -18.47
C SER A 153 -4.44 -1.04 -17.70
N SER A 154 -3.43 -1.62 -17.06
CA SER A 154 -3.55 -2.84 -16.28
C SER A 154 -2.77 -2.71 -14.97
N VAL A 155 -3.24 -3.40 -13.93
CA VAL A 155 -2.47 -3.56 -12.69
C VAL A 155 -1.53 -4.75 -12.89
N TYR A 156 -0.22 -4.48 -12.88
CA TYR A 156 0.79 -5.53 -12.95
C TYR A 156 1.00 -6.20 -11.60
N ILE A 157 1.15 -5.39 -10.54
CA ILE A 157 1.29 -5.87 -9.16
C ILE A 157 0.32 -5.08 -8.29
N LEU A 158 -0.44 -5.81 -7.48
CA LEU A 158 -1.13 -5.30 -6.32
C LEU A 158 -0.45 -5.89 -5.08
N LYS A 159 0.17 -5.03 -4.28
CA LYS A 159 0.70 -5.38 -2.96
C LYS A 159 -0.23 -4.79 -1.90
N VAL A 160 -0.56 -5.60 -0.92
CA VAL A 160 -1.37 -5.22 0.24
C VAL A 160 -0.64 -5.66 1.49
N ASP A 161 -0.20 -4.70 2.29
CA ASP A 161 0.39 -4.92 3.62
C ASP A 161 -0.21 -3.88 4.56
N VAL A 162 -1.35 -4.24 5.12
CA VAL A 162 -2.13 -3.42 6.05
C VAL A 162 -2.36 -4.23 7.32
N GLN A 163 -2.57 -3.54 8.42
CA GLN A 163 -2.88 -4.15 9.72
C GLN A 163 -4.37 -4.33 9.93
#